data_AF-A0A6B3IDX2-F1
#
_entry.id   AF-A0A6B3IDX2-F1
#
_cell.length_a   1.000
_cell.length_b   1.000
_cell.length_c   1.000
_cell.angle_alpha   90.00
_cell.angle_beta   90.00
_cell.angle_gamma   90.00
#
_symmetry.space_group_name_H-M   'P 1'
#
loop_
_entity.id
_entity.type
_entity.pdbx_description
1 polymer ?
#
loop_
_entity_poly.entity_id
_entity_poly.type
_entity_poly.pdbx_seq_one_letter_code
_entity_poly.pdbx_strand_id
1 'polypeptide(L)'
;EPRADQWIYIREVDGWQEQQWEELPEKVRKKTPMTYSPDRWVPYDDKAAENDASDTDYRTARESYRIAAALPEDPEALLARLREVFPTGSGPDGAPEAKDEHSFRALAVLLESYPIPPDALARIYRAMATVGGVKVTDHLIRDASGREVIAVTRKYDESDSRREILIDPVDYSYAGNRDVVTRTHTIPWDSGAPETVQKRGEVLIDIARTHAAVVDRKGQKP
;
A
#
# COMPACT_ATOMS: atom_id res chain seq x y z
N GLU A 1 17.33 -7.06 -12.24
CA GLU A 1 15.94 -7.54 -12.36
C GLU A 1 15.91 -9.02 -12.00
N PRO A 2 14.94 -9.50 -11.18
CA PRO A 2 14.66 -10.92 -10.97
C PRO A 2 14.34 -11.69 -12.27
N ARG A 3 14.39 -13.03 -12.21
CA ARG A 3 13.99 -13.89 -13.34
C ARG A 3 12.46 -13.96 -13.42
N ALA A 4 11.92 -14.01 -14.63
CA ALA A 4 10.47 -14.00 -14.88
C ALA A 4 9.72 -15.18 -14.24
N ASP A 5 10.38 -16.33 -14.05
CA ASP A 5 9.81 -17.53 -13.45
C ASP A 5 9.86 -17.55 -11.91
N GLN A 6 10.46 -16.53 -11.29
CA GLN A 6 10.54 -16.40 -9.84
C GLN A 6 9.24 -15.89 -9.23
N TRP A 7 9.16 -16.03 -7.91
CA TRP A 7 8.03 -15.64 -7.09
C TRP A 7 8.47 -14.58 -6.10
N ILE A 8 7.53 -13.76 -5.67
CA ILE A 8 7.69 -12.82 -4.56
C ILE A 8 7.00 -13.41 -3.34
N TYR A 9 7.81 -13.77 -2.34
CA TYR A 9 7.32 -14.03 -1.00
C TYR A 9 7.07 -12.70 -0.31
N ILE A 10 5.89 -12.53 0.29
CA ILE A 10 5.55 -11.39 1.13
C ILE A 10 4.94 -11.92 2.41
N ARG A 11 5.35 -11.34 3.53
CA ARG A 11 4.72 -11.52 4.83
C ARG A 11 4.14 -10.21 5.32
N GLU A 12 2.82 -10.16 5.46
CA GLU A 12 2.08 -8.98 5.94
C GLU A 12 1.22 -9.35 7.15
N VAL A 13 1.29 -8.51 8.17
CA VAL A 13 0.38 -8.51 9.32
C VAL A 13 -0.71 -7.50 9.03
N ASP A 14 -1.98 -7.90 9.14
CA ASP A 14 -3.14 -7.01 9.07
C ASP A 14 -3.69 -6.94 10.49
N GLY A 15 -3.55 -5.76 11.13
CA GLY A 15 -3.87 -5.60 12.54
C GLY A 15 -5.33 -5.92 12.87
N TRP A 16 -6.25 -5.66 11.93
CA TRP A 16 -7.67 -5.97 12.11
C TRP A 16 -7.94 -7.45 11.93
N GLN A 17 -7.41 -8.07 10.87
CA GLN A 17 -7.64 -9.50 10.64
C GLN A 17 -6.98 -10.36 11.70
N GLU A 18 -5.79 -9.99 12.18
CA GLU A 18 -5.11 -10.71 13.26
C GLU A 18 -5.92 -10.64 14.55
N GLN A 19 -6.37 -9.45 14.95
CA GLN A 19 -7.22 -9.28 16.14
C GLN A 19 -8.53 -10.07 16.00
N GLN A 20 -9.25 -9.94 14.88
CA GLN A 20 -10.49 -10.67 14.64
C GLN A 20 -10.26 -12.19 14.67
N TRP A 21 -9.16 -12.67 14.10
CA TRP A 21 -8.83 -14.10 14.09
C TRP A 21 -8.50 -14.63 15.48
N GLU A 22 -7.80 -13.86 16.31
CA GLU A 22 -7.51 -14.21 17.70
C GLU A 22 -8.77 -14.30 18.56
N GLU A 23 -9.69 -13.34 18.41
CA GLU A 23 -10.97 -13.27 19.13
C GLU A 23 -11.95 -14.39 18.72
N LEU A 24 -11.82 -14.95 17.51
CA LEU A 24 -12.68 -16.04 17.05
C LEU A 24 -12.48 -17.31 17.91
N PRO A 25 -13.56 -17.96 18.40
CA PRO A 25 -13.45 -19.23 19.10
C PRO A 25 -12.78 -20.30 18.24
N GLU A 26 -11.93 -21.13 18.84
CA GLU A 26 -11.16 -22.18 18.13
C GLU A 26 -12.05 -23.12 17.29
N LYS A 27 -13.26 -23.43 17.80
CA LYS A 27 -14.26 -24.25 17.11
C LYS A 27 -14.80 -23.61 15.82
N VAL A 28 -14.82 -22.28 15.77
CA VAL A 28 -15.23 -21.50 14.59
C VAL A 28 -14.05 -21.43 13.62
N ARG A 29 -12.84 -21.09 14.09
CA ARG A 29 -11.62 -21.08 13.27
C ARG A 29 -11.40 -22.38 12.49
N LYS A 30 -11.60 -23.55 13.12
CA LYS A 30 -11.46 -24.87 12.46
C LYS A 30 -12.50 -25.16 11.38
N LYS A 31 -13.62 -24.41 11.36
CA LYS A 31 -14.71 -24.56 10.38
C LYS A 31 -14.74 -23.43 9.34
N THR A 32 -14.01 -22.35 9.56
CA THR A 32 -13.92 -21.23 8.62
C THR A 32 -13.06 -21.65 7.42
N PRO A 33 -13.58 -21.58 6.17
CA PRO A 33 -12.82 -21.94 4.98
C PRO A 33 -11.66 -20.98 4.67
N MET A 34 -11.77 -19.73 5.13
CA MET A 34 -10.74 -18.70 5.00
C MET A 34 -9.81 -18.78 6.21
N THR A 35 -8.61 -19.29 6.01
CA THR A 35 -7.55 -19.24 7.02
C THR A 35 -6.79 -17.94 6.82
N TYR A 36 -6.77 -17.07 7.84
CA TYR A 36 -5.84 -15.93 7.83
C TYR A 36 -4.42 -16.47 7.64
N SER A 37 -3.75 -16.05 6.57
CA SER A 37 -2.36 -16.39 6.30
C SER A 37 -1.58 -15.10 6.07
N PRO A 38 -0.66 -14.73 6.97
CA PRO A 38 0.20 -13.57 6.77
C PRO A 38 1.20 -13.79 5.63
N ASP A 39 1.44 -15.04 5.23
CA ASP A 39 2.37 -15.40 4.15
C ASP A 39 1.62 -15.50 2.80
N ARG A 40 2.13 -14.80 1.77
CA ARG A 40 1.66 -14.87 0.38
C ARG A 40 2.81 -15.06 -0.61
N TRP A 41 2.51 -15.71 -1.74
CA TRP A 41 3.42 -15.90 -2.86
C TRP A 41 2.76 -15.42 -4.14
N VAL A 42 3.31 -14.36 -4.72
CA VAL A 42 2.83 -13.74 -5.96
C VAL A 42 3.84 -14.03 -7.07
N PRO A 43 3.43 -14.42 -8.29
CA PRO A 43 4.39 -14.53 -9.39
C PRO A 43 5.09 -13.19 -9.63
N TYR A 44 6.39 -13.21 -9.93
CA TYR A 44 7.10 -11.98 -10.28
C TYR A 44 6.60 -11.42 -11.62
N ASP A 45 6.40 -12.30 -12.59
CA ASP A 45 5.81 -12.02 -13.90
C ASP A 45 4.53 -12.87 -14.05
N ASP A 46 3.39 -12.25 -14.33
CA ASP A 46 2.14 -12.94 -14.63
C ASP A 46 1.40 -12.27 -15.78
N LYS A 47 1.81 -12.61 -17.01
CA LYS A 47 1.21 -12.08 -18.23
C LYS A 47 -0.27 -12.44 -18.41
N ALA A 48 -0.78 -13.43 -17.68
CA ALA A 48 -2.20 -13.77 -17.72
C ALA A 48 -3.04 -12.82 -16.87
N ALA A 49 -2.46 -12.26 -15.80
CA ALA A 49 -3.09 -11.28 -14.93
C ALA A 49 -3.07 -9.84 -15.50
N GLU A 50 -2.20 -9.54 -16.47
CA GLU A 50 -2.05 -8.23 -17.12
C GLU A 50 -3.30 -7.71 -17.88
N ASN A 51 -4.41 -8.46 -17.95
CA ASN A 51 -5.57 -8.12 -18.79
C ASN A 51 -6.86 -7.78 -18.02
N ASP A 52 -6.78 -7.47 -16.72
CA ASP A 52 -7.96 -6.95 -16.01
C ASP A 52 -8.09 -5.43 -16.24
N ALA A 53 -8.95 -5.04 -17.19
CA ALA A 53 -9.21 -3.64 -17.49
C ALA A 53 -10.00 -2.90 -16.40
N SER A 54 -10.47 -3.60 -15.36
CA SER A 54 -11.22 -3.00 -14.24
C SER A 54 -10.32 -2.46 -13.11
N ASP A 55 -9.09 -2.97 -13.00
CA ASP A 55 -8.10 -2.47 -12.05
C ASP A 55 -6.97 -1.73 -12.80
N THR A 56 -7.14 -0.42 -12.93
CA THR A 56 -6.17 0.45 -13.61
C THR A 56 -4.85 0.60 -12.87
N ASP A 57 -4.82 0.25 -11.59
CA ASP A 57 -3.63 0.33 -10.74
C ASP A 57 -2.85 -0.99 -10.70
N TYR A 58 -3.50 -2.11 -11.06
CA TYR A 58 -2.84 -3.40 -11.10
C TYR A 58 -1.64 -3.40 -12.04
N ARG A 59 -0.52 -3.89 -11.51
CA ARG A 59 0.71 -4.19 -12.23
C ARG A 59 1.31 -5.46 -11.69
N THR A 60 1.90 -6.27 -12.57
CA THR A 60 2.77 -7.35 -12.10
C THR A 60 3.99 -6.75 -11.39
N ALA A 61 4.60 -7.51 -10.48
CA ALA A 61 5.81 -7.05 -9.80
C ALA A 61 6.93 -6.69 -10.79
N ARG A 62 7.00 -7.40 -11.92
CA ARG A 62 7.92 -7.12 -13.03
C ARG A 62 7.64 -5.80 -13.73
N GLU A 63 6.38 -5.51 -14.03
CA GLU A 63 5.99 -4.23 -14.62
C GLU A 63 6.30 -3.07 -13.67
N SER A 64 5.94 -3.18 -12.39
CA SER A 64 6.28 -2.17 -11.38
C SER A 64 7.78 -1.93 -11.26
N TYR A 65 8.60 -3.00 -11.25
CA TYR A 65 10.07 -2.88 -11.25
C TYR A 65 10.56 -2.07 -12.45
N ARG A 66 10.04 -2.35 -13.65
CA ARG A 66 10.44 -1.69 -14.90
C ARG A 66 9.96 -0.25 -14.99
N ILE A 67 8.73 0.02 -14.54
CA ILE A 67 8.19 1.37 -14.42
C ILE A 67 9.11 2.18 -13.51
N ALA A 68 9.41 1.69 -12.30
CA ALA A 68 10.28 2.35 -11.34
C ALA A 68 11.70 2.58 -11.89
N ALA A 69 12.27 1.58 -12.56
CA ALA A 69 13.59 1.67 -13.18
C ALA A 69 13.66 2.74 -14.29
N ALA A 70 12.56 2.96 -15.01
CA ALA A 70 12.49 3.90 -16.14
C ALA A 70 12.06 5.31 -15.73
N LEU A 71 11.82 5.58 -14.44
CA LEU A 71 11.40 6.90 -13.98
C LEU A 71 12.47 7.98 -14.23
N PRO A 72 12.09 9.18 -14.71
CA PRO A 72 12.98 10.33 -14.81
C PRO A 72 13.63 10.72 -13.47
N GLU A 73 14.80 11.36 -13.53
CA GLU A 73 15.46 11.94 -12.34
C GLU A 73 14.76 13.22 -11.83
N ASP A 74 14.16 14.00 -12.74
CA ASP A 74 13.43 15.21 -12.37
C ASP A 74 12.13 14.86 -11.62
N PRO A 75 11.91 15.39 -10.40
CA PRO A 75 10.72 15.09 -9.61
C PRO A 75 9.40 15.37 -10.32
N GLU A 76 9.25 16.51 -11.00
CA GLU A 76 7.98 16.86 -11.62
C GLU A 76 7.69 15.95 -12.82
N ALA A 77 8.70 15.67 -13.65
CA ALA A 77 8.59 14.74 -14.77
C ALA A 77 8.28 13.31 -14.30
N LEU A 78 8.90 12.88 -13.20
CA LEU A 78 8.60 11.59 -12.55
C LEU A 78 7.14 11.52 -12.14
N LEU A 79 6.65 12.50 -11.38
CA LEU A 79 5.27 12.52 -10.92
C LEU A 79 4.28 12.61 -12.10
N ALA A 80 4.59 13.39 -13.14
CA ALA A 80 3.78 13.44 -14.36
C ALA A 80 3.70 12.07 -15.03
N ARG A 81 4.85 11.38 -15.18
CA ARG A 81 4.87 10.03 -15.74
C ARG A 81 4.05 9.05 -14.91
N LEU A 82 4.13 9.12 -13.58
CA LEU A 82 3.35 8.24 -12.71
C LEU A 82 1.85 8.48 -12.83
N ARG A 83 1.41 9.73 -12.97
CA ARG A 83 -0.02 10.05 -13.17
C ARG A 83 -0.57 9.53 -14.50
N GLU A 84 0.25 9.49 -15.55
CA GLU A 84 -0.12 8.83 -16.82
C GLU A 84 -0.19 7.31 -16.67
N VAL A 85 0.77 6.75 -15.93
CA VAL A 85 0.92 5.31 -15.76
C VAL A 85 -0.18 4.75 -14.86
N PHE A 86 -0.60 5.45 -13.81
CA PHE A 86 -1.63 5.03 -12.85
C PHE A 86 -2.81 6.00 -12.88
N PRO A 87 -3.63 6.01 -13.94
CA PRO A 87 -4.66 7.02 -14.11
C PRO A 87 -5.67 7.00 -12.95
N THR A 88 -6.23 8.16 -12.62
CA THR A 88 -7.40 8.25 -11.75
C THR A 88 -8.67 8.14 -12.59
N GLY A 89 -9.76 7.68 -11.97
CA GLY A 89 -11.07 7.61 -12.62
C GLY A 89 -11.51 8.97 -13.19
N SER A 90 -12.26 8.92 -14.29
CA SER A 90 -12.85 10.09 -14.94
C SER A 90 -14.31 9.86 -15.32
N GLY A 91 -15.01 9.01 -14.55
CA GLY A 91 -16.29 8.41 -14.90
C GLY A 91 -17.28 8.33 -13.73
N PRO A 92 -18.39 7.59 -13.87
CA PRO A 92 -19.43 7.50 -12.85
C PRO A 92 -18.96 6.87 -11.52
N ASP A 93 -17.81 6.18 -11.56
CA ASP A 93 -17.22 5.50 -10.40
C ASP A 93 -16.40 6.44 -9.50
N GLY A 94 -16.19 7.71 -9.90
CA GLY A 94 -15.51 8.70 -9.07
C GLY A 94 -14.97 9.90 -9.87
N ALA A 95 -14.88 11.06 -9.19
CA ALA A 95 -14.20 12.22 -9.73
C ALA A 95 -12.69 11.99 -9.81
N PRO A 96 -11.98 12.60 -10.77
CA PRO A 96 -10.52 12.57 -10.80
C PRO A 96 -9.91 13.13 -9.52
N GLU A 97 -8.92 12.44 -8.97
CA GLU A 97 -8.08 12.93 -7.88
C GLU A 97 -7.40 14.25 -8.26
N ALA A 98 -7.22 15.12 -7.27
CA ALA A 98 -6.37 16.30 -7.44
C ALA A 98 -4.90 15.90 -7.67
N LYS A 99 -4.12 16.80 -8.29
CA LYS A 99 -2.74 16.53 -8.75
C LYS A 99 -1.85 15.90 -7.67
N ASP A 100 -1.87 16.43 -6.46
CA ASP A 100 -1.00 15.95 -5.38
C ASP A 100 -1.49 14.62 -4.78
N GLU A 101 -2.80 14.41 -4.70
CA GLU A 101 -3.39 13.15 -4.24
C GLU A 101 -3.05 12.02 -5.19
N HIS A 102 -3.28 12.26 -6.47
CA HIS A 102 -2.95 11.32 -7.54
C HIS A 102 -1.47 10.96 -7.53
N SER A 103 -0.61 11.96 -7.36
CA SER A 103 0.85 11.76 -7.27
C SER A 103 1.22 10.90 -6.06
N PHE A 104 0.63 11.17 -4.89
CA PHE A 104 0.91 10.41 -3.68
C PHE A 104 0.42 8.96 -3.77
N ARG A 105 -0.80 8.74 -4.28
CA ARG A 105 -1.34 7.39 -4.52
C ARG A 105 -0.45 6.61 -5.49
N ALA A 106 -0.09 7.20 -6.63
CA ALA A 106 0.71 6.53 -7.64
C ALA A 106 2.11 6.15 -7.14
N LEU A 107 2.75 7.00 -6.31
CA LEU A 107 4.00 6.66 -5.63
C LEU A 107 3.81 5.50 -4.64
N ALA A 108 2.71 5.49 -3.89
CA ALA A 108 2.41 4.44 -2.93
C ALA A 108 2.22 3.07 -3.60
N VAL A 109 1.49 3.01 -4.73
CA VAL A 109 1.32 1.78 -5.54
C VAL A 109 2.67 1.18 -5.94
N LEU A 110 3.63 2.03 -6.35
CA LEU A 110 4.98 1.55 -6.66
C LEU A 110 5.74 1.07 -5.42
N LEU A 111 5.67 1.79 -4.30
CA LEU A 111 6.36 1.39 -3.07
C LEU A 111 5.80 0.08 -2.48
N GLU A 112 4.50 -0.16 -2.63
CA GLU A 112 3.84 -1.40 -2.25
C GLU A 112 4.32 -2.60 -3.08
N SER A 113 4.83 -2.36 -4.29
CA SER A 113 5.41 -3.40 -5.14
C SER A 113 6.77 -3.87 -4.60
N TYR A 114 7.19 -5.08 -4.98
CA TYR A 114 8.51 -5.60 -4.64
C TYR A 114 9.03 -6.56 -5.71
N PRO A 115 10.32 -6.52 -6.07
CA PRO A 115 11.33 -5.57 -5.60
C PRO A 115 11.27 -4.22 -6.35
N ILE A 116 11.90 -3.20 -5.79
CA ILE A 116 12.15 -1.90 -6.44
C ILE A 116 13.67 -1.68 -6.54
N PRO A 117 14.20 -1.21 -7.69
CA PRO A 117 15.62 -0.86 -7.80
C PRO A 117 16.03 0.20 -6.74
N PRO A 118 17.16 0.05 -6.04
CA PRO A 118 17.56 1.00 -4.99
C PRO A 118 17.71 2.46 -5.46
N ASP A 119 18.19 2.68 -6.68
CA ASP A 119 18.29 4.01 -7.28
C ASP A 119 16.90 4.59 -7.59
N ALA A 120 15.98 3.76 -8.06
CA ALA A 120 14.58 4.14 -8.27
C ALA A 120 13.89 4.48 -6.94
N LEU A 121 14.14 3.71 -5.88
CA LEU A 121 13.59 3.96 -4.55
C LEU A 121 14.02 5.35 -4.03
N ALA A 122 15.30 5.70 -4.20
CA ALA A 122 15.81 7.02 -3.84
C ALA A 122 15.14 8.15 -4.64
N ARG A 123 14.94 7.98 -5.96
CA ARG A 123 14.21 8.95 -6.80
C ARG A 123 12.75 9.11 -6.35
N ILE A 124 12.08 8.00 -6.06
CA ILE A 124 10.69 7.98 -5.55
C ILE A 124 10.58 8.79 -4.26
N TYR A 125 11.49 8.62 -3.30
CA TYR A 125 11.47 9.40 -2.07
C TYR A 125 11.75 10.89 -2.27
N ARG A 126 12.68 11.26 -3.17
CA ARG A 126 12.92 12.66 -3.53
C ARG A 126 11.68 13.31 -4.15
N ALA A 127 11.01 12.61 -5.06
CA ALA A 127 9.78 13.10 -5.70
C ALA A 127 8.61 13.15 -4.72
N MET A 128 8.48 12.17 -3.82
CA MET A 128 7.46 12.17 -2.77
C MET A 128 7.56 13.42 -1.88
N ALA A 129 8.78 13.88 -1.59
CA ALA A 129 9.00 15.09 -0.79
C ALA A 129 8.53 16.39 -1.48
N THR A 130 8.31 16.39 -2.80
CA THR A 130 7.81 17.56 -3.54
C THR A 130 6.28 17.59 -3.66
N VAL A 131 5.59 16.52 -3.24
CA VAL A 131 4.12 16.42 -3.33
C VAL A 131 3.46 17.29 -2.26
N GLY A 132 2.47 18.09 -2.65
CA GLY A 132 1.72 18.93 -1.74
C GLY A 132 1.03 18.13 -0.62
N GLY A 133 1.18 18.60 0.62
CA GLY A 133 0.55 18.00 1.79
C GLY A 133 1.28 16.79 2.39
N VAL A 134 2.36 16.31 1.75
CA VAL A 134 3.21 15.24 2.30
C VAL A 134 3.99 15.74 3.51
N LYS A 135 4.02 14.92 4.57
CA LYS A 135 4.76 15.17 5.81
C LYS A 135 5.40 13.88 6.31
N VAL A 136 6.52 13.98 7.00
CA VAL A 136 7.13 12.85 7.73
C VAL A 136 6.91 13.06 9.22
N THR A 137 6.62 11.99 9.96
CA THR A 137 6.56 12.08 11.43
C THR A 137 7.91 12.47 12.03
N ASP A 138 7.89 13.23 13.11
CA ASP A 138 9.08 13.67 13.85
C ASP A 138 9.65 12.60 14.80
N HIS A 139 8.94 11.47 14.93
CA HIS A 139 9.31 10.29 15.70
C HIS A 139 8.93 9.02 14.94
N LEU A 140 9.49 7.88 15.37
CA LEU A 140 9.08 6.57 14.90
C LEU A 140 7.75 6.18 15.56
N ILE A 141 6.89 5.51 14.81
CA ILE A 141 5.62 4.96 15.30
C ILE A 141 5.67 3.43 15.29
N ARG A 142 4.73 2.77 15.96
CA ARG A 142 4.60 1.31 15.88
C ARG A 142 3.67 0.91 14.74
N ASP A 143 4.11 -0.01 13.87
CA ASP A 143 3.27 -0.68 12.87
C ASP A 143 2.40 -1.79 13.50
N ALA A 144 1.55 -2.45 12.69
CA ALA A 144 0.70 -3.55 13.15
C ALA A 144 1.49 -4.74 13.75
N SER A 145 2.77 -4.93 13.39
CA SER A 145 3.64 -5.95 13.97
C SER A 145 4.34 -5.51 15.27
N GLY A 146 4.12 -4.25 15.68
CA GLY A 146 4.72 -3.65 16.86
C GLY A 146 6.14 -3.11 16.66
N ARG A 147 6.68 -3.15 15.44
CA ARG A 147 8.00 -2.63 15.06
C ARG A 147 7.95 -1.11 14.89
N GLU A 148 9.05 -0.44 15.22
CA GLU A 148 9.22 1.00 15.00
C GLU A 148 9.49 1.31 13.51
N VAL A 149 8.69 2.21 12.93
CA VAL A 149 8.73 2.60 11.52
C VAL A 149 8.63 4.11 11.35
N ILE A 150 9.13 4.62 10.23
CA ILE A 150 8.91 6.01 9.79
C ILE A 150 7.55 6.08 9.11
N ALA A 151 6.76 7.11 9.40
CA ALA A 151 5.49 7.34 8.68
C ALA A 151 5.57 8.58 7.80
N VAL A 152 5.35 8.38 6.50
CA VAL A 152 5.14 9.45 5.52
C VAL A 152 3.65 9.60 5.28
N THR A 153 3.11 10.76 5.59
CA THR A 153 1.68 11.00 5.68
C THR A 153 1.20 12.01 4.66
N ARG A 154 -0.01 11.81 4.13
CA ARG A 154 -0.75 12.82 3.37
C ARG A 154 -2.23 12.71 3.71
N LYS A 155 -2.88 13.84 4.01
CA LYS A 155 -4.34 13.87 4.17
C LYS A 155 -5.00 13.66 2.81
N TYR A 156 -6.08 12.89 2.74
CA TYR A 156 -6.91 12.86 1.53
C TYR A 156 -7.66 14.20 1.40
N ASP A 157 -7.89 14.63 0.17
CA ASP A 157 -8.48 15.92 -0.14
C ASP A 157 -10.00 15.91 0.14
N GLU A 158 -10.66 14.80 -0.16
CA GLU A 158 -12.13 14.64 -0.02
C GLU A 158 -12.54 13.74 1.16
N SER A 159 -11.63 13.45 2.09
CA SER A 159 -11.94 12.64 3.28
C SER A 159 -11.40 13.25 4.58
N ASP A 160 -11.99 12.82 5.70
CA ASP A 160 -11.49 13.13 7.04
C ASP A 160 -10.46 12.09 7.53
N SER A 161 -9.78 11.38 6.63
CA SER A 161 -8.66 10.51 6.94
C SER A 161 -7.35 10.98 6.28
N ARG A 162 -6.25 10.36 6.67
CA ARG A 162 -4.95 10.48 6.02
C ARG A 162 -4.40 9.10 5.75
N ARG A 163 -3.65 8.98 4.65
CA ARG A 163 -2.82 7.81 4.38
C ARG A 163 -1.45 8.01 4.97
N GLU A 164 -0.89 6.94 5.51
CA GLU A 164 0.48 6.82 5.99
C GLU A 164 1.16 5.67 5.24
N ILE A 165 2.27 5.98 4.57
CA ILE A 165 3.20 4.99 4.03
C ILE A 165 4.25 4.75 5.10
N LEU A 166 4.40 3.49 5.50
CA LEU A 166 5.34 3.08 6.54
C LEU A 166 6.64 2.62 5.89
N ILE A 167 7.76 3.09 6.44
CA ILE A 167 9.11 2.83 5.91
C ILE A 167 9.97 2.23 7.03
N ASP A 168 10.70 1.17 6.71
CA ASP A 168 11.65 0.56 7.64
C ASP A 168 12.83 1.54 7.87
N PRO A 169 13.16 1.91 9.13
CA PRO A 169 14.19 2.89 9.40
C PRO A 169 15.63 2.39 9.14
N VAL A 170 15.81 1.08 8.93
CA VAL A 170 17.13 0.46 8.74
C VAL A 170 17.54 0.48 7.27
N ASP A 171 16.66 0.01 6.38
CA ASP A 171 16.96 -0.15 4.95
C ASP A 171 16.10 0.74 4.02
N TYR A 172 15.19 1.52 4.60
CA TYR A 172 14.24 2.37 3.89
C TYR A 172 13.34 1.60 2.92
N SER A 173 13.11 0.31 3.15
CA SER A 173 12.13 -0.45 2.38
C SER A 173 10.71 -0.15 2.83
N TYR A 174 9.73 -0.46 1.95
CA TYR A 174 8.32 -0.36 2.30
C TYR A 174 7.98 -1.34 3.43
N ALA A 175 7.50 -0.80 4.55
CA ALA A 175 7.15 -1.54 5.75
C ALA A 175 5.64 -1.71 5.94
N GLY A 176 4.80 -1.11 5.11
CA GLY A 176 3.35 -1.20 5.23
C GLY A 176 2.62 0.13 4.99
N ASN A 177 1.33 0.14 5.27
CA ASN A 177 0.50 1.33 5.16
C ASN A 177 -0.56 1.36 6.25
N ARG A 178 -1.00 2.58 6.55
CA ARG A 178 -2.02 2.84 7.55
C ARG A 178 -2.93 3.97 7.10
N ASP A 179 -4.22 3.84 7.32
CA ASP A 179 -5.16 4.96 7.16
C ASP A 179 -5.68 5.39 8.53
N VAL A 180 -5.62 6.69 8.81
CA VAL A 180 -5.96 7.24 10.14
C VAL A 180 -6.97 8.37 10.01
N VAL A 181 -8.02 8.33 10.81
CA VAL A 181 -9.03 9.39 10.89
C VAL A 181 -8.41 10.66 11.49
N THR A 182 -8.46 11.76 10.75
CA THR A 182 -7.93 13.07 11.14
C THR A 182 -8.95 13.93 11.89
N ARG A 183 -10.24 13.65 11.74
CA ARG A 183 -11.33 14.36 12.41
C ARG A 183 -12.49 13.43 12.72
N THR A 184 -13.04 13.54 13.94
CA THR A 184 -14.25 12.81 14.31
C THR A 184 -15.40 13.22 13.40
N HIS A 185 -16.05 12.25 12.79
CA HIS A 185 -17.18 12.45 11.90
C HIS A 185 -18.09 11.22 11.92
N THR A 186 -19.32 11.40 11.44
CA THR A 186 -20.28 10.31 11.27
C THR A 186 -20.27 9.90 9.82
N ILE A 187 -20.17 8.60 9.55
CA ILE A 187 -20.38 8.04 8.23
C ILE A 187 -21.88 7.76 8.07
N PRO A 188 -22.58 8.46 7.15
CA PRO A 188 -23.95 8.12 6.82
C PRO A 188 -23.95 6.79 6.05
N TRP A 189 -24.76 5.83 6.50
CA TRP A 189 -24.97 4.56 5.79
C TRP A 189 -26.32 4.62 5.07
N ASP A 190 -26.34 4.30 3.78
CA ASP A 190 -27.52 4.33 2.91
C ASP A 190 -28.36 3.03 3.02
N SER A 191 -28.61 2.52 4.23
CA SER A 191 -29.43 1.31 4.38
C SER A 191 -30.10 1.09 5.75
N GLY A 192 -30.31 2.13 6.55
CA GLY A 192 -30.99 1.99 7.86
C GLY A 192 -30.19 1.27 8.95
N ALA A 193 -28.89 1.05 8.72
CA ALA A 193 -27.94 0.67 9.75
C ALA A 193 -27.66 1.86 10.69
N PRO A 194 -27.28 1.63 11.96
CA PRO A 194 -26.92 2.72 12.86
C PRO A 194 -25.74 3.53 12.30
N GLU A 195 -25.82 4.84 12.49
CA GLU A 195 -24.72 5.77 12.19
C GLU A 195 -23.42 5.28 12.83
N THR A 196 -22.36 5.18 12.02
CA THR A 196 -21.04 4.83 12.52
C THR A 196 -20.24 6.10 12.78
N VAL A 197 -19.82 6.32 14.02
CA VAL A 197 -18.98 7.45 14.39
C VAL A 197 -17.51 7.03 14.34
N GLN A 198 -16.78 7.56 13.38
CA GLN A 198 -15.33 7.43 13.32
C GLN A 198 -14.68 8.51 14.17
N LYS A 199 -13.79 8.13 15.09
CA LYS A 199 -13.13 9.05 16.02
C LYS A 199 -11.79 9.51 15.46
N ARG A 200 -11.42 10.77 15.71
CA ARG A 200 -10.04 11.23 15.44
C ARG A 200 -9.03 10.28 16.07
N GLY A 201 -8.03 9.86 15.29
CA GLY A 201 -6.97 8.95 15.69
C GLY A 201 -7.31 7.46 15.53
N GLU A 202 -8.55 7.14 15.15
CA GLU A 202 -8.94 5.77 14.80
C GLU A 202 -8.19 5.32 13.54
N VAL A 203 -7.67 4.09 13.58
CA VAL A 203 -6.89 3.50 12.50
C VAL A 203 -7.81 2.61 11.67
N LEU A 204 -8.04 2.96 10.42
CA LEU A 204 -8.99 2.27 9.53
C LEU A 204 -8.36 1.11 8.77
N ILE A 205 -7.09 1.25 8.38
CA ILE A 205 -6.26 0.24 7.74
C ILE A 205 -4.97 0.19 8.53
N ASP A 206 -4.46 -1.01 8.85
CA ASP A 206 -3.15 -1.18 9.50
C ASP A 206 -2.46 -2.44 8.98
N ILE A 207 -1.60 -2.26 7.98
CA ILE A 207 -0.86 -3.36 7.35
C ILE A 207 0.63 -3.15 7.62
N ALA A 208 1.29 -4.18 8.16
CA ALA A 208 2.73 -4.21 8.36
C ALA A 208 3.37 -5.31 7.51
N ARG A 209 4.15 -4.93 6.50
CA ARG A 209 5.03 -5.85 5.77
C ARG A 209 6.27 -6.13 6.61
N THR A 210 6.36 -7.34 7.11
CA THR A 210 7.50 -7.77 7.94
C THR A 210 8.61 -8.39 7.12
N HIS A 211 8.30 -9.02 5.98
CA HIS A 211 9.28 -9.62 5.09
C HIS A 211 8.83 -9.53 3.64
N ALA A 212 9.78 -9.35 2.72
CA ALA A 212 9.61 -9.61 1.31
C ALA A 212 10.91 -10.14 0.69
N ALA A 213 10.79 -11.10 -0.22
CA ALA A 213 11.94 -11.67 -0.91
C ALA A 213 11.56 -12.24 -2.28
N VAL A 214 12.52 -12.23 -3.20
CA VAL A 214 12.44 -13.02 -4.43
C VAL A 214 12.83 -14.46 -4.10
N VAL A 215 11.99 -15.41 -4.48
CA VAL A 215 12.19 -16.85 -4.25
C VAL A 215 12.01 -17.63 -5.55
N ASP A 216 12.57 -18.84 -5.63
CA ASP A 216 12.59 -19.61 -6.88
C ASP A 216 11.28 -20.34 -7.20
N ARG A 217 10.41 -20.54 -6.20
CA ARG A 217 9.13 -21.25 -6.38
C ARG A 217 8.07 -20.83 -5.36
N LYS A 218 6.80 -20.98 -5.72
CA LYS A 218 5.65 -20.83 -4.82
C LYS A 218 5.82 -21.69 -3.56
N GLY A 219 5.59 -21.11 -2.39
CA GLY A 219 5.69 -21.79 -1.09
C GLY A 219 7.08 -21.77 -0.47
N GLN A 220 8.12 -21.30 -1.17
CA GLN A 220 9.46 -21.15 -0.60
C GLN A 220 9.52 -19.92 0.31
N LYS A 221 10.03 -20.10 1.53
CA LYS A 221 10.40 -18.99 2.42
C LYS A 221 11.89 -18.62 2.22
N PRO A 222 12.29 -17.37 2.52
CA PRO A 222 13.68 -16.92 2.42
C PRO A 222 14.64 -17.75 3.29
#